data_AF-A0AAW2H0C1-F1
#
_entry.id   AF-A0AAW2H0C1-F1
#
_cell.length_a   1.000
_cell.length_b   1.000
_cell.length_c   1.000
_cell.angle_alpha   90.00
_cell.angle_beta   90.00
_cell.angle_gamma   90.00
#
_symmetry.space_group_name_H-M   'P 1'
#
loop_
_entity.id
_entity.type
_entity.pdbx_description
1 polymer ?
#
loop_
_entity_poly.entity_id
_entity_poly.type
_entity_poly.pdbx_seq_one_letter_code
_entity_poly.pdbx_strand_id
1 'polypeptide(L)'
;MINDFAEVIEARCNLDCHCVSITVAMANLMPSSVLYVWDIESDQIHEMDFGESDDIADDDSKLAAHHDSKIFIKENDQIAQASVVLVSLFVTSDHGIVIQDVKPIADENCRLLGVHSPHIVILNSEKSVDKSSKIVQLLMRDFEELGECDCYQKSSNGL
;
A
#
# COMPACT_ATOMS: atom_id res chain seq x y z
N MET A 1 5.99 21.92 -3.94
CA MET A 1 4.68 22.59 -4.16
C MET A 1 3.93 21.72 -5.15
N ILE A 2 2.74 21.25 -4.79
CA ILE A 2 1.95 20.36 -5.66
C ILE A 2 1.48 21.16 -6.87
N ASN A 3 1.92 20.78 -8.07
CA ASN A 3 1.52 21.44 -9.31
C ASN A 3 0.03 21.17 -9.57
N ASP A 4 -0.68 22.17 -10.12
CA ASP A 4 -2.10 22.06 -10.47
C ASP A 4 -3.01 21.54 -9.32
N PHE A 5 -2.68 21.84 -8.06
CA PHE A 5 -3.50 21.51 -6.90
C PHE A 5 -4.87 22.22 -6.93
N ALA A 6 -5.95 21.50 -6.63
CA ALA A 6 -7.27 22.07 -6.38
C ALA A 6 -7.69 21.93 -4.91
N GLU A 7 -7.87 20.69 -4.45
CA GLU A 7 -8.32 20.40 -3.08
C GLU A 7 -7.74 19.09 -2.55
N VAL A 8 -7.72 18.96 -1.21
CA VAL A 8 -7.41 17.71 -0.53
C VAL A 8 -8.65 16.83 -0.51
N ILE A 9 -8.53 15.59 -1.00
CA ILE A 9 -9.60 14.60 -1.00
C ILE A 9 -9.64 13.88 0.36
N GLU A 10 -8.48 13.40 0.81
CA GLU A 10 -8.34 12.67 2.06
C GLU A 10 -6.99 12.97 2.69
N ALA A 11 -7.00 13.11 4.02
CA ALA A 11 -5.78 13.18 4.82
C ALA A 11 -5.90 12.21 6.01
N ARG A 12 -4.87 11.39 6.23
CA ARG A 12 -4.79 10.44 7.35
C ARG A 12 -3.45 10.57 8.04
N CYS A 13 -3.45 10.55 9.37
CA CYS A 13 -2.22 10.45 10.14
C CYS A 13 -1.93 8.99 10.48
N ASN A 14 -0.65 8.64 10.60
CA ASN A 14 -0.26 7.38 11.22
C ASN A 14 -0.56 7.39 12.74
N LEU A 15 -0.39 6.24 13.39
CA LEU A 15 -0.76 6.04 14.80
C LEU A 15 -0.08 7.05 15.75
N ASP A 16 1.19 7.36 15.48
CA ASP A 16 1.98 8.28 16.30
C ASP A 16 1.92 9.73 15.81
N CYS A 17 1.10 10.03 14.78
CA CYS A 17 0.90 11.37 14.22
C CYS A 17 2.17 12.07 13.70
N HIS A 18 3.22 11.34 13.33
CA HIS A 18 4.45 11.91 12.75
C HIS A 18 4.39 12.03 11.23
N CYS A 19 3.54 11.23 10.58
CA CYS A 19 3.36 11.27 9.13
C CYS A 19 1.88 11.51 8.79
N VAL A 20 1.64 12.35 7.79
CA VAL A 20 0.29 12.60 7.23
C VAL A 20 0.28 12.20 5.76
N SER A 21 -0.48 11.18 5.41
CA SER A 21 -0.75 10.81 4.02
C SER A 21 -1.87 11.68 3.46
N ILE A 22 -1.72 12.20 2.25
CA ILE A 22 -2.63 13.13 1.60
C ILE A 22 -2.87 12.65 0.16
N THR A 23 -4.15 12.57 -0.23
CA THR A 23 -4.57 12.45 -1.63
C THR A 23 -5.26 13.73 -2.05
N VAL A 24 -5.05 14.13 -3.31
CA VAL A 24 -5.48 15.45 -3.80
C VAL A 24 -6.24 15.31 -5.11
N ALA A 25 -7.15 16.24 -5.36
CA ALA A 25 -7.72 16.49 -6.68
C ALA A 25 -6.90 17.58 -7.37
N MET A 26 -6.66 17.39 -8.66
CA MET A 26 -5.99 18.36 -9.52
C MET A 26 -6.97 19.45 -9.99
N ALA A 27 -6.48 20.50 -10.64
CA ALA A 27 -7.27 21.65 -11.13
C ALA A 27 -8.39 21.25 -12.11
N ASN A 28 -8.24 20.10 -12.78
CA ASN A 28 -9.27 19.50 -13.64
C ASN A 28 -10.33 18.71 -12.86
N LEU A 29 -10.31 18.76 -11.52
CA LEU A 29 -11.18 18.03 -10.58
C LEU A 29 -11.04 16.50 -10.63
N MET A 30 -9.99 16.00 -11.29
CA MET A 30 -9.66 14.57 -11.29
C MET A 30 -8.77 14.26 -10.09
N PRO A 31 -8.97 13.11 -9.41
CA PRO A 31 -8.03 12.62 -8.42
C PRO A 31 -6.63 12.46 -9.03
N SER A 32 -5.61 12.90 -8.30
CA SER A 32 -4.22 12.62 -8.64
C SER A 32 -3.92 11.13 -8.42
N SER A 33 -3.05 10.54 -9.25
CA SER A 33 -2.47 9.22 -9.03
C SER A 33 -1.35 9.22 -7.98
N VAL A 34 -0.96 10.39 -7.48
CA VAL A 34 0.15 10.54 -6.53
C VAL A 34 -0.35 10.51 -5.09
N LEU A 35 0.28 9.67 -4.27
CA LEU A 35 0.20 9.73 -2.81
C LEU A 35 1.29 10.64 -2.29
N TYR A 36 0.90 11.65 -1.50
CA TYR A 36 1.82 12.52 -0.78
C TYR A 36 1.88 12.07 0.67
N VAL A 37 3.08 11.99 1.25
CA VAL A 37 3.26 11.80 2.69
C VAL A 37 4.12 12.92 3.23
N TRP A 38 3.55 13.73 4.12
CA TRP A 38 4.28 14.74 4.86
C TRP A 38 4.85 14.13 6.14
N ASP A 39 6.18 14.11 6.23
CA ASP A 39 6.92 13.84 7.46
C ASP A 39 7.04 15.16 8.24
N ILE A 40 6.37 15.21 9.40
CA ILE A 40 6.25 16.42 10.20
C ILE A 40 7.57 16.78 10.89
N GLU A 41 8.38 15.79 11.27
CA GLU A 41 9.61 16.02 12.03
C GLU A 41 10.69 16.63 11.15
N SER A 42 10.82 16.12 9.93
CA SER A 42 11.82 16.59 8.94
C SER A 42 11.32 17.72 8.04
N ASP A 43 10.02 18.05 8.13
CA ASP A 43 9.32 18.98 7.24
C ASP A 43 9.53 18.66 5.75
N GLN A 44 9.48 17.36 5.42
CA GLN A 44 9.65 16.84 4.06
C GLN A 44 8.38 16.23 3.53
N ILE A 45 8.15 16.38 2.23
CA ILE A 45 7.06 15.71 1.51
C ILE A 45 7.67 14.63 0.62
N HIS A 46 7.21 13.40 0.81
CA HIS A 46 7.52 12.27 -0.04
C HIS A 46 6.35 12.01 -0.99
N GLU A 47 6.66 11.68 -2.24
CA GLU A 47 5.67 11.48 -3.31
C GLU A 47 5.83 10.08 -3.89
N MET A 48 4.70 9.42 -4.18
CA MET A 48 4.67 8.13 -4.87
C MET A 48 3.55 8.14 -5.91
N ASP A 49 3.91 8.04 -7.19
CA ASP A 49 2.96 8.00 -8.30
C ASP A 49 2.55 6.56 -8.62
N PHE A 50 1.24 6.30 -8.62
CA PHE A 50 0.66 5.03 -9.05
C PHE A 50 0.24 5.00 -10.54
N GLY A 51 0.36 6.13 -11.25
CA GLY A 51 -0.06 6.31 -12.64
C GLY A 51 1.07 6.15 -13.66
N GLU A 52 2.32 6.35 -13.25
CA GLU A 52 3.49 6.08 -14.10
C GLU A 52 3.73 4.58 -14.20
N SER A 53 3.09 3.92 -15.16
CA SER A 53 3.66 2.71 -15.75
C SER A 53 4.71 3.16 -16.74
N ASP A 54 6.00 2.96 -16.45
CA ASP A 54 7.05 3.11 -17.45
C ASP A 54 6.72 2.21 -18.64
N ASP A 55 6.16 2.82 -19.70
CA ASP A 55 6.21 2.24 -21.04
C ASP A 55 7.70 2.05 -21.31
N ILE A 56 8.17 0.80 -21.30
CA ILE A 56 9.55 0.44 -21.58
C ILE A 56 9.86 0.91 -23.01
N ALA A 57 10.31 2.15 -23.16
CA ALA A 57 11.04 2.59 -24.31
C ALA A 57 12.46 2.07 -24.13
N ASP A 58 12.84 1.11 -24.99
CA ASP A 58 14.22 0.64 -25.17
C ASP A 58 15.12 1.83 -25.60
N ASP A 59 15.52 2.69 -24.67
CA ASP A 59 16.57 3.68 -24.91
C ASP A 59 17.56 3.71 -23.75
N ASP A 60 18.65 2.95 -23.93
CA ASP A 60 19.80 2.77 -23.03
C ASP A 60 20.63 4.05 -22.80
N SER A 61 20.07 5.25 -22.94
CA SER A 61 20.87 6.48 -22.98
C SER A 61 20.29 7.67 -22.23
N LYS A 62 19.98 7.48 -20.93
CA LYS A 62 20.18 8.45 -19.82
C LYS A 62 19.29 8.08 -18.64
N LEU A 63 19.85 7.89 -17.44
CA LEU A 63 19.17 8.31 -16.20
C LEU A 63 20.18 8.40 -15.06
N ALA A 64 20.59 9.64 -14.78
CA ALA A 64 21.28 9.99 -13.56
C ALA A 64 20.23 10.14 -12.45
N ALA A 65 20.41 9.37 -11.37
CA ALA A 65 19.94 9.63 -10.02
C ALA A 65 18.51 10.19 -9.86
N HIS A 66 17.51 9.39 -10.22
CA HIS A 66 16.27 9.36 -9.43
C HIS A 66 16.24 8.02 -8.72
N HIS A 67 16.01 8.06 -7.40
CA HIS A 67 15.88 6.88 -6.56
C HIS A 67 14.56 6.22 -6.97
N ASP A 68 14.65 5.36 -7.98
CA ASP A 68 13.55 4.61 -8.56
C ASP A 68 12.80 3.88 -7.45
N SER A 69 11.70 4.46 -6.99
CA SER A 69 10.57 3.73 -6.45
C SER A 69 9.89 2.99 -7.59
N LYS A 70 10.66 2.15 -8.28
CA LYS A 70 10.18 1.07 -9.13
C LYS A 70 9.29 0.26 -8.21
N ILE A 71 7.98 0.45 -8.32
CA ILE A 71 7.08 -0.62 -7.96
C ILE A 71 7.53 -1.76 -8.88
N PHE A 72 8.32 -2.70 -8.34
CA PHE A 72 8.67 -3.94 -9.01
C PHE A 72 7.36 -4.75 -9.13
N ILE A 73 6.43 -4.28 -9.97
CA ILE A 73 5.31 -5.07 -10.49
C ILE A 73 5.83 -5.87 -11.70
N LYS A 74 6.94 -6.58 -11.50
CA LYS A 74 7.41 -7.70 -12.31
C LYS A 74 7.69 -8.77 -11.26
N GLU A 75 6.99 -9.89 -11.11
CA GLU A 75 6.31 -10.76 -12.06
C GLU A 75 5.14 -11.47 -11.35
N ASN A 76 3.90 -11.05 -11.56
CA ASN A 76 2.76 -11.92 -11.26
C ASN A 76 1.59 -11.56 -12.18
N ASP A 77 1.23 -12.46 -13.11
CA ASP A 77 0.16 -12.25 -14.11
C ASP A 77 -1.17 -11.82 -13.48
N GLN A 78 -1.41 -12.18 -12.21
CA GLN A 78 -2.62 -11.81 -11.47
C GLN A 78 -2.66 -10.32 -11.06
N ILE A 79 -1.52 -9.67 -10.85
CA ILE A 79 -1.47 -8.23 -10.52
C ILE A 79 -1.67 -7.39 -11.78
N ALA A 80 -1.10 -7.83 -12.90
CA ALA A 80 -1.25 -7.15 -14.19
C ALA A 80 -2.70 -7.10 -14.69
N GLN A 81 -3.56 -8.01 -14.22
CA GLN A 81 -4.99 -8.05 -14.56
C GLN A 81 -5.91 -7.52 -13.45
N ALA A 82 -5.38 -7.11 -12.30
CA ALA A 82 -6.19 -6.65 -11.17
C ALA A 82 -6.59 -5.18 -11.34
N SER A 83 -7.88 -4.87 -11.17
CA SER A 83 -8.38 -3.49 -11.18
C SER A 83 -8.16 -2.77 -9.85
N VAL A 84 -8.00 -3.52 -8.75
CA VAL A 84 -7.76 -3.00 -7.40
C VAL A 84 -6.64 -3.78 -6.73
N VAL A 85 -5.75 -3.04 -6.08
CA VAL A 85 -4.65 -3.60 -5.30
C VAL A 85 -4.65 -3.01 -3.89
N LEU A 86 -4.24 -3.83 -2.93
CA LEU A 86 -3.90 -3.40 -1.58
C LEU A 86 -2.38 -3.23 -1.51
N VAL A 87 -1.92 -2.06 -1.04
CA VAL A 87 -0.50 -1.74 -0.91
C VAL A 87 -0.20 -1.50 0.57
N SER A 88 0.77 -2.22 1.13
CA SER A 88 1.39 -1.92 2.42
C SER A 88 2.65 -1.10 2.17
N LEU A 89 2.83 0.00 2.89
CA LEU A 89 3.96 0.91 2.75
C LEU A 89 4.41 1.44 4.10
N PHE A 90 5.66 1.86 4.17
CA PHE A 90 6.21 2.61 5.29
C PHE A 90 7.02 3.80 4.76
N VAL A 91 7.21 4.81 5.59
CA VAL A 91 8.00 6.00 5.26
C VAL A 91 9.26 6.00 6.10
N THR A 92 10.38 6.28 5.45
CA THR A 92 11.69 6.40 6.08
C THR A 92 12.33 7.73 5.69
N SER A 93 13.12 8.29 6.60
CA SER A 93 13.90 9.50 6.32
C SER A 93 14.88 9.32 5.17
N ASP A 94 15.43 8.11 5.03
CA ASP A 94 16.57 7.85 4.14
C ASP A 94 16.13 7.46 2.73
N HIS A 95 15.01 6.73 2.62
CA HIS A 95 14.53 6.17 1.36
C HIS A 95 13.13 6.66 0.95
N GLY A 96 12.51 7.56 1.74
CA GLY A 96 11.16 8.03 1.51
C GLY A 96 10.13 6.93 1.68
N ILE A 97 9.13 6.88 0.77
CA ILE A 97 8.07 5.87 0.78
C ILE A 97 8.62 4.56 0.22
N VAL A 98 8.51 3.48 1.00
CA VAL A 98 8.92 2.13 0.61
C VAL A 98 7.70 1.20 0.63
N ILE A 99 7.51 0.46 -0.45
CA ILE A 99 6.46 -0.54 -0.57
C ILE A 99 6.93 -1.84 0.08
N GLN A 100 6.14 -2.32 1.03
CA GLN A 100 6.37 -3.58 1.71
C GLN A 100 5.67 -4.75 1.03
N ASP A 101 4.42 -4.57 0.62
CA ASP A 101 3.57 -5.61 0.04
C ASP A 101 2.58 -5.01 -0.97
N VAL A 102 2.26 -5.78 -2.02
CA VAL A 102 1.24 -5.47 -3.01
C VAL A 102 0.42 -6.73 -3.24
N LYS A 103 -0.88 -6.65 -2.97
CA LYS A 103 -1.79 -7.79 -3.07
C LYS A 103 -2.97 -7.44 -3.98
N PRO A 104 -3.22 -8.19 -5.06
CA PRO A 104 -4.37 -7.94 -5.92
C PRO A 104 -5.66 -8.30 -5.18
N ILE A 105 -6.69 -7.48 -5.35
CA ILE A 105 -8.02 -7.72 -4.78
C ILE A 105 -9.01 -7.98 -5.92
N ALA A 106 -9.64 -9.16 -5.89
CA ALA A 106 -10.59 -9.57 -6.92
C ALA A 106 -11.87 -8.69 -6.94
N ASP A 107 -12.20 -8.07 -5.81
CA ASP A 107 -13.35 -7.20 -5.69
C ASP A 107 -12.98 -5.72 -5.87
N GLU A 108 -13.32 -5.17 -7.04
CA GLU A 108 -13.16 -3.75 -7.35
C GLU A 108 -13.87 -2.78 -6.39
N ASN A 109 -14.88 -3.24 -5.67
CA ASN A 109 -15.64 -2.44 -4.71
C ASN A 109 -15.24 -2.73 -3.26
N CYS A 110 -14.09 -3.39 -3.05
CA CYS A 110 -13.61 -3.67 -1.71
C CYS A 110 -13.35 -2.38 -0.92
N ARG A 111 -13.50 -2.45 0.40
CA ARG A 111 -13.18 -1.36 1.31
C ARG A 111 -12.31 -1.86 2.45
N LEU A 112 -11.25 -1.13 2.77
CA LEU A 112 -10.47 -1.38 3.98
C LEU A 112 -11.31 -1.02 5.21
N LEU A 113 -11.53 -1.98 6.11
CA LEU A 113 -12.23 -1.75 7.37
C LEU A 113 -11.27 -1.46 8.52
N GLY A 114 -10.09 -2.08 8.49
CA GLY A 114 -9.09 -1.86 9.52
C GLY A 114 -7.92 -2.84 9.43
N VAL A 115 -6.99 -2.62 10.34
CA VAL A 115 -5.76 -3.40 10.46
C VAL A 115 -5.67 -3.90 11.90
N HIS A 116 -5.60 -5.22 12.09
CA HIS A 116 -5.43 -5.85 13.39
C HIS A 116 -4.49 -7.02 13.25
N SER A 117 -3.22 -6.82 13.65
CA SER A 117 -2.17 -7.83 13.56
C SER A 117 -2.67 -9.21 14.04
N PRO A 118 -2.51 -10.28 13.23
CA PRO A 118 -1.72 -10.36 11.99
C PRO A 118 -2.51 -10.11 10.68
N HIS A 119 -3.73 -9.56 10.76
CA HIS A 119 -4.69 -9.49 9.66
C HIS A 119 -5.02 -8.06 9.21
N ILE A 120 -5.24 -7.92 7.90
CA ILE A 120 -5.89 -6.77 7.28
C ILE A 120 -7.35 -7.16 7.03
N VAL A 121 -8.28 -6.34 7.51
CA VAL A 121 -9.72 -6.61 7.44
C VAL A 121 -10.33 -5.79 6.31
N ILE A 122 -10.86 -6.46 5.30
CA ILE A 122 -11.54 -5.82 4.16
C ILE A 122 -13.01 -6.23 4.10
N LEU A 123 -13.83 -5.36 3.55
CA LEU A 123 -15.22 -5.62 3.18
C LEU A 123 -15.30 -5.80 1.67
N ASN A 124 -15.72 -6.99 1.22
CA ASN A 124 -16.05 -7.21 -0.18
C ASN A 124 -17.54 -6.93 -0.42
N SER A 125 -17.81 -6.29 -1.55
CA SER A 125 -19.13 -6.07 -2.11
C SER A 125 -19.78 -7.37 -2.58
N GLU A 126 -21.09 -7.33 -2.67
CA GLU A 126 -21.92 -8.45 -3.11
C GLU A 126 -21.76 -8.65 -4.64
N LYS A 127 -21.16 -9.77 -5.06
CA LYS A 127 -21.05 -10.12 -6.49
C LYS A 127 -21.89 -11.35 -6.91
N SER A 128 -22.70 -11.93 -6.03
CA SER A 128 -23.55 -13.08 -6.36
C SER A 128 -24.83 -13.17 -5.51
N VAL A 129 -25.82 -13.91 -6.03
CA VAL A 129 -27.22 -14.08 -5.55
C VAL A 129 -27.37 -14.43 -4.05
N ASP A 130 -26.32 -14.89 -3.38
CA ASP A 130 -26.28 -15.11 -1.93
C ASP A 130 -25.87 -13.82 -1.18
N LYS A 131 -26.89 -12.98 -0.95
CA LYS A 131 -26.90 -11.63 -0.36
C LYS A 131 -26.17 -11.43 0.98
N SER A 132 -24.86 -11.53 1.02
CA SER A 132 -24.07 -11.07 2.17
C SER A 132 -22.74 -10.47 1.72
N SER A 133 -22.50 -9.21 2.09
CA SER A 133 -21.16 -8.65 2.09
C SER A 133 -20.28 -9.49 3.01
N LYS A 134 -19.12 -9.93 2.53
CA LYS A 134 -18.22 -10.79 3.29
C LYS A 134 -17.09 -9.94 3.84
N ILE A 135 -16.97 -9.94 5.17
CA ILE A 135 -15.74 -9.47 5.84
C ILE A 135 -14.68 -10.53 5.59
N VAL A 136 -13.55 -10.11 5.01
CA VAL A 136 -12.41 -10.98 4.70
C VAL A 136 -11.22 -10.52 5.53
N GLN A 137 -10.52 -11.49 6.13
CA GLN A 137 -9.27 -11.27 6.84
C GLN A 137 -8.13 -11.76 5.97
N LEU A 138 -7.27 -10.84 5.54
CA LEU A 138 -6.06 -11.13 4.78
C LEU A 138 -4.88 -11.21 5.75
N LEU A 139 -4.17 -12.33 5.76
CA LEU A 139 -2.90 -12.44 6.49
C LEU A 139 -1.89 -11.48 5.86
N MET A 140 -1.17 -10.75 6.71
CA MET A 140 -0.05 -9.88 6.32
C MET A 140 1.16 -10.72 5.94
N ARG A 141 1.93 -10.28 4.93
CA ARG A 141 3.14 -10.97 4.43
C ARG A 141 4.13 -11.32 5.55
N ASP A 142 4.38 -10.39 6.48
CA ASP A 142 5.32 -10.61 7.60
C ASP A 142 4.95 -11.79 8.52
N PHE A 143 3.68 -12.19 8.49
CA PHE A 143 3.13 -13.26 9.33
C PHE A 143 2.91 -14.57 8.57
N GLU A 144 3.10 -14.59 7.25
CA GLU A 144 3.02 -15.84 6.46
C GLU A 144 4.18 -16.79 6.79
N GLU A 145 5.35 -16.25 7.15
CA GLU A 145 6.56 -17.02 7.47
C GLU A 145 6.68 -17.38 8.96
N LEU A 146 5.86 -16.75 9.81
CA LEU A 146 5.73 -17.10 11.21
C LEU A 146 4.83 -18.34 11.30
N GLY A 147 5.42 -19.52 11.13
CA GLY A 147 4.71 -20.79 11.27
C GLY A 147 3.92 -20.87 12.59
N GLU A 148 2.96 -21.80 12.68
CA GLU A 148 2.20 -21.99 13.91
C GLU A 148 3.15 -22.25 15.09
N CYS A 149 3.27 -21.27 15.99
CA CYS A 149 4.03 -21.42 17.21
C CYS A 149 3.36 -22.48 18.08
N ASP A 150 3.79 -23.73 17.95
CA ASP A 150 3.40 -24.81 18.83
C ASP A 150 3.87 -24.49 20.25
N CYS A 151 2.94 -24.16 21.13
CA CYS A 151 3.21 -23.78 22.52
C CYS A 151 3.62 -24.96 23.43
N TYR A 152 4.09 -26.08 22.87
CA TYR A 152 4.56 -27.24 23.62
C TYR A 152 6.02 -27.10 24.07
N GLN A 153 6.27 -26.15 24.96
CA GLN A 153 7.48 -26.16 25.77
C GLN A 153 7.29 -27.21 26.88
N LYS A 154 7.60 -28.48 26.57
CA LYS A 154 7.76 -29.51 27.61
C LYS A 154 8.90 -29.06 28.53
N SER A 155 8.56 -28.74 29.77
CA SER A 155 9.53 -28.59 30.85
C SER A 155 10.22 -29.95 31.09
N SER A 156 11.43 -30.10 30.55
CA SER A 156 12.35 -31.14 31.00
C SER A 156 12.90 -30.71 32.37
N ASN A 157 12.14 -30.98 33.43
CA ASN A 157 12.70 -31.04 34.77
C ASN A 157 13.58 -32.29 34.84
N GLY A 158 14.88 -32.05 34.97
CA GLY A 158 15.87 -33.08 35.23
C GLY A 158 15.61 -33.79 36.57
N LEU A 159 15.85 -35.09 36.54
CA LEU A 159 16.13 -35.95 37.69
C LEU A 159 17.23 -36.91 37.25
#